data_AF-A0A0K8Q7P6-F1
#
_entry.id   AF-A0A0K8Q7P6-F1
#
_cell.length_a   1.000
_cell.length_b   1.000
_cell.length_c   1.000
_cell.angle_alpha   90.00
_cell.angle_beta   90.00
_cell.angle_gamma   90.00
#
_symmetry.space_group_name_H-M   'P 1'
#
loop_
_entity.id
_entity.type
_entity.pdbx_description
1 polymer ?
#
loop_
_entity_poly.entity_id
_entity_poly.type
_entity_poly.pdbx_seq_one_letter_code
_entity_poly.pdbx_strand_id
1 'polypeptide(L)'
;MLVARAVAVVTNTLDVERVVFGGPFWTSLSHRYLDRIPPLVTENSAARRIHGIEVVGTGVGEDVGAIGAACLVLEHTLAPRAQRLLLEG
;
A
#
# COMPACT_ATOMS: atom_id res chain seq x y z
N MET A 1 -10.86 -0.45 -17.29
CA MET A 1 -9.82 0.36 -16.62
C MET A 1 -8.68 -0.59 -16.22
N LEU A 2 -7.49 -0.51 -16.86
CA LEU A 2 -6.42 -1.51 -16.65
C LEU A 2 -5.94 -1.57 -15.19
N VAL A 3 -5.88 -0.42 -14.52
CA VAL A 3 -5.44 -0.32 -13.11
C VAL A 3 -6.36 -1.13 -12.18
N ALA A 4 -7.68 -0.97 -12.28
CA ALA A 4 -8.61 -1.71 -11.42
C ALA A 4 -8.49 -3.24 -11.60
N ARG A 5 -8.23 -3.70 -12.82
CA ARG A 5 -7.99 -5.13 -13.08
C ARG A 5 -6.67 -5.59 -12.45
N ALA A 6 -5.60 -4.81 -12.59
CA ALA A 6 -4.32 -5.12 -11.96
C ALA A 6 -4.46 -5.20 -10.43
N VAL A 7 -5.16 -4.23 -9.84
CA VAL A 7 -5.46 -4.22 -8.40
C VAL A 7 -6.24 -5.47 -8.01
N ALA A 8 -7.34 -5.78 -8.70
CA ALA A 8 -8.15 -6.95 -8.40
C ALA A 8 -7.36 -8.28 -8.49
N VAL A 9 -6.45 -8.41 -9.46
CA VAL A 9 -5.55 -9.57 -9.55
C VAL A 9 -4.69 -9.65 -8.31
N VAL A 10 -3.98 -8.58 -7.94
CA VAL A 10 -3.10 -8.57 -6.77
C VAL A 10 -3.88 -8.83 -5.48
N THR A 11 -5.04 -8.19 -5.30
CA THR A 11 -5.84 -8.36 -4.07
C THR A 11 -6.45 -9.73 -3.96
N ASN A 12 -6.88 -10.35 -5.07
CA ASN A 12 -7.38 -11.73 -5.04
C ASN A 12 -6.24 -12.75 -4.82
N THR A 13 -5.02 -12.45 -5.27
CA THR A 13 -3.87 -13.33 -5.08
C THR A 13 -3.30 -13.25 -3.66
N LEU A 14 -3.20 -12.04 -3.10
CA LEU A 14 -2.63 -11.81 -1.78
C LEU A 14 -3.66 -11.79 -0.65
N ASP A 15 -4.94 -11.80 -0.98
CA ASP A 15 -6.08 -11.74 -0.05
C ASP A 15 -6.00 -10.54 0.91
N VAL A 16 -5.73 -9.36 0.36
CA VAL A 16 -5.61 -8.12 1.16
C VAL A 16 -6.93 -7.37 1.25
N GLU A 17 -7.16 -6.73 2.39
CA GLU A 17 -8.35 -5.94 2.67
C GLU A 17 -8.18 -4.44 2.38
N ARG A 18 -6.96 -3.99 2.09
CA ARG A 18 -6.66 -2.57 1.86
C ARG A 18 -5.65 -2.35 0.74
N VAL A 19 -5.95 -1.37 -0.11
CA VAL A 19 -5.10 -0.88 -1.19
C VAL A 19 -4.87 0.61 -1.00
N VAL A 20 -3.60 1.01 -0.95
CA VAL A 20 -3.21 2.41 -0.83
C VAL A 20 -2.56 2.85 -2.13
N PHE A 21 -3.15 3.84 -2.79
CA PHE A 21 -2.55 4.49 -3.96
C PHE A 21 -1.68 5.67 -3.54
N GLY A 22 -0.53 5.81 -4.18
CA GLY A 22 0.37 6.92 -3.93
C GLY A 22 1.33 7.14 -5.09
N GLY A 23 2.33 7.99 -4.84
CA GLY A 23 3.35 8.37 -5.81
C GLY A 23 3.40 9.87 -6.03
N PRO A 24 4.43 10.37 -6.73
CA PRO A 24 4.70 11.80 -6.88
C PRO A 24 3.59 12.56 -7.61
N PHE A 25 2.76 11.88 -8.39
CA PHE A 25 1.64 12.49 -9.13
C PHE A 25 0.27 12.20 -8.51
N TRP A 26 0.23 11.59 -7.32
CA TRP A 26 -1.02 11.12 -6.74
C TRP A 26 -2.03 12.24 -6.50
N THR A 27 -1.59 13.42 -6.08
CA THR A 27 -2.46 14.58 -5.83
C THR A 27 -3.37 14.86 -7.02
N SER A 28 -2.81 14.94 -8.23
CA SER A 28 -3.53 15.21 -9.46
C SER A 28 -4.45 14.06 -9.92
N LEU A 29 -4.09 12.82 -9.58
CA LEU A 29 -4.84 11.62 -10.00
C LEU A 29 -5.92 11.21 -9.00
N SER A 30 -5.76 11.60 -7.74
CA SER A 30 -6.50 11.09 -6.57
C SER A 30 -8.00 11.13 -6.75
N HIS A 31 -8.56 12.29 -7.10
CA HIS A 31 -10.00 12.48 -7.26
C HIS A 31 -10.59 11.49 -8.28
N ARG A 32 -9.95 11.36 -9.45
CA ARG A 32 -10.44 10.49 -10.52
C ARG A 32 -10.30 9.01 -10.16
N TYR A 33 -9.20 8.64 -9.51
CA TYR A 33 -8.92 7.26 -9.16
C TYR A 33 -9.81 6.78 -8.02
N LEU A 34 -10.01 7.60 -6.99
CA LEU A 34 -10.87 7.29 -5.86
C LEU A 34 -12.36 7.27 -6.23
N ASP A 35 -12.79 8.03 -7.25
CA ASP A 35 -14.15 7.92 -7.78
C ASP A 35 -14.38 6.59 -8.54
N ARG A 36 -13.39 6.11 -9.29
CA ARG A 36 -13.60 5.04 -10.29
C ARG A 36 -13.09 3.67 -9.93
N ILE A 37 -12.01 3.59 -9.17
CA ILE A 37 -11.36 2.31 -8.89
C ILE A 37 -12.11 1.49 -7.83
N PRO A 38 -12.56 2.06 -6.69
CA PRO A 38 -13.23 1.27 -5.66
C PRO A 38 -14.38 0.39 -6.16
N PRO A 39 -15.38 0.90 -6.91
CA PRO A 39 -16.49 0.06 -7.37
C PRO A 39 -16.02 -1.06 -8.31
N LEU A 40 -15.03 -0.79 -9.17
CA LEU A 40 -14.48 -1.79 -10.09
C LEU A 40 -13.68 -2.87 -9.34
N VAL A 41 -12.96 -2.51 -8.28
CA VAL A 41 -12.23 -3.49 -7.46
C VAL A 41 -13.21 -4.36 -6.68
N THR A 42 -14.26 -3.76 -6.10
CA THR A 42 -15.31 -4.51 -5.39
C THR A 42 -16.01 -5.51 -6.31
N GLU A 43 -16.36 -5.12 -7.53
CA GLU A 43 -17.02 -5.99 -8.50
C GLU A 43 -16.14 -7.19 -8.90
N ASN A 44 -14.83 -6.98 -9.00
CA ASN A 44 -13.86 -8.00 -9.42
C ASN A 44 -13.21 -8.78 -8.25
N SER A 45 -13.65 -8.53 -7.01
CA SER A 45 -13.15 -9.26 -5.84
C SER A 45 -13.81 -10.64 -5.72
N ALA A 46 -12.98 -11.68 -5.64
CA ALA A 46 -13.42 -13.06 -5.47
C ALA A 46 -14.04 -13.29 -4.08
N ALA A 47 -13.46 -12.66 -3.05
CA ALA A 47 -13.87 -12.76 -1.66
C ALA A 47 -14.92 -11.71 -1.23
N ARG A 48 -15.53 -10.96 -2.17
CA ARG A 48 -16.43 -9.81 -1.84
C ARG A 48 -17.61 -10.13 -0.91
N ARG A 49 -17.97 -11.40 -0.76
CA ARG A 49 -19.04 -11.87 0.15
C ARG A 49 -18.54 -12.19 1.57
N ILE A 50 -17.23 -12.21 1.77
CA ILE A 50 -16.55 -12.50 3.02
C ILE A 50 -16.05 -11.19 3.64
N HIS A 51 -15.31 -10.39 2.88
CA HIS A 51 -14.82 -9.08 3.30
C HIS A 51 -14.76 -8.09 2.12
N GLY A 52 -14.67 -6.80 2.46
CA GLY A 52 -14.47 -5.72 1.50
C GLY A 52 -12.98 -5.46 1.22
N ILE A 53 -12.72 -4.64 0.20
CA ILE A 53 -11.38 -4.11 -0.08
C ILE A 53 -11.50 -2.58 -0.04
N GLU A 54 -10.83 -1.96 0.92
CA GLU A 54 -10.77 -0.52 1.06
C GLU A 54 -9.71 0.05 0.11
N VAL A 55 -10.10 0.97 -0.75
CA VAL A 55 -9.19 1.65 -1.67
C VAL A 55 -9.04 3.10 -1.23
N VAL A 56 -7.83 3.47 -0.79
CA VAL A 56 -7.54 4.81 -0.25
C VAL A 56 -6.32 5.44 -0.92
N GLY A 57 -6.16 6.74 -0.75
CA GLY A 57 -4.93 7.45 -1.10
C GLY A 57 -3.92 7.43 0.05
N THR A 58 -2.65 7.63 -0.28
CA THR A 58 -1.58 7.79 0.72
C THR A 58 -1.82 9.02 1.60
N GLY A 59 -1.66 8.87 2.92
CA GLY A 59 -1.69 9.99 3.87
C GLY A 59 -0.37 10.73 4.01
N VAL A 60 0.69 10.27 3.32
CA VAL A 60 2.07 10.76 3.47
C VAL A 60 2.41 11.87 2.46
N GLY A 61 1.56 12.06 1.44
CA GLY A 61 1.76 13.07 0.39
C GLY A 61 2.65 12.60 -0.77
N GLU A 62 3.15 13.55 -1.55
CA GLU A 62 3.86 13.31 -2.82
C GLU A 62 5.25 12.69 -2.63
N ASP A 63 5.92 13.04 -1.52
CA ASP A 63 7.26 12.55 -1.17
C ASP A 63 7.26 11.16 -0.51
N VAL A 64 6.18 10.38 -0.68
CA VAL A 64 6.01 9.06 -0.05
C VAL A 64 7.20 8.12 -0.29
N GLY A 65 7.82 8.18 -1.47
CA GLY A 65 9.00 7.37 -1.79
C GLY A 65 10.23 7.80 -0.98
N ALA A 66 10.46 9.11 -0.85
CA ALA A 66 11.58 9.64 -0.07
C ALA A 66 11.40 9.38 1.43
N ILE A 67 10.17 9.54 1.93
CA ILE A 67 9.83 9.24 3.32
C ILE A 67 10.01 7.75 3.60
N GLY A 68 9.57 6.88 2.69
CA GLY A 68 9.82 5.43 2.78
C GLY A 68 11.31 5.08 2.80
N ALA A 69 12.12 5.73 1.96
CA ALA A 69 13.58 5.54 1.97
C ALA A 69 14.20 6.01 3.30
N ALA A 70 13.77 7.15 3.83
CA ALA A 70 14.23 7.64 5.14
C ALA A 70 13.84 6.67 6.28
N CYS A 71 12.62 6.11 6.25
CA CYS A 71 12.20 5.07 7.19
C CYS A 71 13.11 3.84 7.14
N LEU A 72 13.54 3.40 5.94
CA LEU A 72 14.47 2.28 5.81
C LEU A 72 15.86 2.59 6.38
N VAL A 73 16.37 3.81 6.19
CA VAL A 73 17.62 4.26 6.80
C VAL A 73 17.48 4.26 8.33
N LEU A 74 16.40 4.84 8.85
CA LEU A 74 16.10 4.89 10.28
C LEU A 74 16.06 3.48 10.88
N GLU A 75 15.30 2.57 10.26
CA GLU A 75 15.19 1.16 10.67
C GLU A 75 16.57 0.49 10.65
N HIS A 76 17.35 0.69 9.59
CA HIS A 76 18.69 0.11 9.52
C HIS A 76 19.62 0.59 10.63
N THR A 77 19.53 1.88 11.01
CA THR A 77 20.40 2.47 12.03
C THR A 77 19.98 2.08 13.45
N LEU A 78 18.66 2.07 13.71
CA LEU A 78 18.11 2.04 15.06
C LEU A 78 17.42 0.72 15.43
N ALA A 79 17.13 -0.17 14.48
CA ALA A 79 16.50 -1.45 14.80
C ALA A 79 17.36 -2.27 15.76
N PRO A 80 16.76 -2.85 16.82
CA PRO A 80 17.47 -3.75 17.72
C PRO A 80 17.91 -5.00 16.96
N ARG A 81 19.22 -5.21 16.85
CA ARG A 81 19.78 -6.45 16.28
C ARG A 81 20.18 -7.36 17.43
N ALA A 82 19.66 -8.59 17.44
CA ALA A 82 20.01 -9.60 18.44
C ALA A 82 21.54 -9.80 18.55
N GLN A 83 22.27 -9.64 17.44
CA GLN A 83 23.74 -9.67 17.40
C GLN A 83 24.42 -8.57 18.25
N ARG A 84 23.76 -7.43 18.50
CA ARG A 84 24.27 -6.36 19.38
C ARG A 84 23.91 -6.59 20.85
N LEU A 85 23.06 -7.57 21.14
CA LEU A 85 22.62 -7.95 22.49
C LEU A 85 23.33 -9.21 23.00
N LEU A 86 24.15 -9.85 22.16
CA LEU A 86 25.05 -10.91 22.60
C LEU A 86 26.23 -10.26 23.34
N LEU A 87 26.29 -10.50 24.65
CA LEU A 87 27.48 -10.19 25.44
C LEU A 87 28.53 -11.23 25.06
N GLU A 88 29.65 -10.80 24.50
CA GLU A 88 30.82 -11.66 24.32
C GLU A 88 31.27 -12.13 25.71
N GLY A 89 31.22 -13.46 25.92
CA GLY A 89 31.71 -14.11 27.14
C GLY A 89 33.22 -14.29 27.11
#